data_AF-A0A4Q6J6Q2-F1
#
_entry.id   AF-A0A4Q6J6Q2-F1
#
_cell.length_a   1.000
_cell.length_b   1.000
_cell.length_c   1.000
_cell.angle_alpha   90.00
_cell.angle_beta   90.00
_cell.angle_gamma   90.00
#
_symmetry.space_group_name_H-M   'P 1'
#
loop_
_entity.id
_entity.type
_entity.pdbx_description
1 polymer ?
#
loop_
_entity_poly.entity_id
_entity_poly.type
_entity_poly.pdbx_seq_one_letter_code
_entity_poly.pdbx_strand_id
1 'polypeptide(L)'
;MFGFISTLGMTIQYRAEGRVSDLYEQVFQSEMIETSRAMERYISNEFTAPATLGVLTGYAGNAPLLSLATDRIGVASVELDDVGLIYFKALIWHKRYDSAYADEDVLENNQVGTNLFSEQGDYKPPSDVYWYQTTTISTLSNLRTRIYRSLDETVQRLVYSSNTLPLTTSAGVKLEPDDTIDLVDAVGYTGGFNSCIGVFEFDGAALTCSDLYAIDGTPVQYRVLSDSQAVVYVESENLKNSAGESFLIFSHIMTKAD
;
A
#
# COMPACT_ATOMS: atom_id res chain seq x y z
N MET A 1 -26.56 -67.31 -28.49
CA MET A 1 -27.06 -65.96 -28.81
C MET A 1 -26.61 -65.06 -27.67
N PHE A 2 -25.43 -64.46 -27.80
CA PHE A 2 -24.87 -63.52 -26.82
C PHE A 2 -25.36 -62.11 -27.18
N GLY A 3 -25.74 -61.32 -26.19
CA GLY A 3 -26.16 -59.94 -26.45
C GLY A 3 -26.61 -59.15 -25.24
N PHE A 4 -25.80 -59.08 -24.18
CA PHE A 4 -25.74 -57.95 -23.25
C PHE A 4 -24.26 -57.89 -22.81
N ILE A 5 -23.55 -56.79 -22.97
CA ILE A 5 -23.45 -55.67 -22.02
C ILE A 5 -22.64 -54.58 -22.73
N SER A 6 -23.12 -53.32 -22.77
CA SER A 6 -22.24 -52.13 -22.66
C SER A 6 -23.05 -50.83 -22.68
N THR A 7 -23.41 -50.29 -21.52
CA THR A 7 -23.81 -48.87 -21.38
C THR A 7 -23.45 -48.25 -20.01
N LEU A 8 -22.81 -48.99 -19.10
CA LEU A 8 -22.48 -48.49 -17.75
C LEU A 8 -21.10 -47.82 -17.61
N GLY A 9 -20.24 -47.87 -18.64
CA GLY A 9 -18.88 -47.33 -18.57
C GLY A 9 -18.78 -45.81 -18.80
N MET A 10 -19.60 -45.26 -19.70
CA MET A 10 -19.46 -43.86 -20.13
C MET A 10 -20.02 -42.86 -19.10
N THR A 11 -21.16 -43.13 -18.47
CA THR A 11 -21.79 -42.17 -17.54
C THR A 11 -20.99 -41.95 -16.25
N ILE A 12 -20.26 -42.97 -15.77
CA ILE A 12 -19.43 -42.86 -14.56
C ILE A 12 -18.19 -42.01 -14.84
N GLN A 13 -17.57 -42.18 -16.01
CA GLN A 13 -16.39 -41.42 -16.40
C GLN A 13 -16.71 -39.92 -16.57
N TYR A 14 -17.76 -39.57 -17.31
CA TYR A 14 -18.20 -38.17 -17.44
C TYR A 14 -18.56 -37.52 -16.10
N ARG A 15 -19.16 -38.27 -15.16
CA ARG A 15 -19.52 -37.75 -13.84
C ARG A 15 -18.31 -37.57 -12.92
N ALA A 16 -17.30 -38.43 -13.05
CA ALA A 16 -16.03 -38.29 -12.33
C ALA A 16 -15.23 -37.10 -12.88
N GLU A 17 -15.11 -36.98 -14.20
CA GLU A 17 -14.43 -35.87 -14.88
C GLU A 17 -15.09 -34.52 -14.55
N GLY A 18 -16.42 -34.43 -14.59
CA GLY A 18 -17.16 -33.22 -14.19
C GLY A 18 -16.92 -32.84 -12.72
N ARG A 19 -17.00 -33.79 -11.79
CA ARG A 19 -16.73 -33.52 -10.37
C ARG A 19 -15.29 -33.10 -10.10
N VAL A 20 -14.34 -33.67 -10.83
CA VAL A 20 -12.92 -33.30 -10.73
C VAL A 20 -12.71 -31.88 -11.26
N SER A 21 -13.34 -31.53 -12.40
CA SER A 21 -13.33 -30.17 -12.93
C SER A 21 -13.93 -29.16 -11.94
N ASP A 22 -15.07 -29.48 -11.32
CA ASP A 22 -15.73 -28.61 -10.34
C ASP A 22 -14.88 -28.42 -9.07
N LEU A 23 -14.17 -29.46 -8.62
CA LEU A 23 -13.27 -29.37 -7.47
C LEU A 23 -12.04 -28.51 -7.79
N TYR A 24 -11.45 -28.66 -8.98
CA TYR A 24 -10.35 -27.80 -9.42
C TYR A 24 -10.77 -26.34 -9.49
N GLU A 25 -11.97 -26.07 -10.02
CA GLU A 25 -12.54 -24.73 -10.09
C GLU A 25 -12.69 -24.09 -8.71
N GLN A 26 -13.18 -24.84 -7.72
CA GLN A 26 -13.30 -24.36 -6.34
C GLN A 26 -11.93 -24.06 -5.70
N VAL A 27 -10.92 -24.90 -5.98
CA VAL A 27 -9.55 -24.65 -5.50
C VAL A 27 -9.00 -23.36 -6.09
N PHE A 28 -9.09 -23.16 -7.41
CA PHE A 28 -8.59 -21.95 -8.07
C PHE A 28 -9.24 -20.67 -7.54
N GLN A 29 -10.56 -20.69 -7.30
CA GLN A 29 -11.24 -19.56 -6.71
C GLN A 29 -10.76 -19.28 -5.28
N SER A 30 -10.52 -20.32 -4.48
CA SER A 30 -9.97 -20.19 -3.14
C SER A 30 -8.55 -19.60 -3.16
N GLU A 31 -7.68 -20.11 -4.03
CA GLU A 31 -6.29 -19.62 -4.17
C GLU A 31 -6.26 -18.16 -4.66
N MET A 32 -7.16 -17.78 -5.57
CA MET A 32 -7.32 -16.39 -6.02
C MET A 32 -7.79 -15.47 -4.89
N ILE A 33 -8.74 -15.92 -4.04
CA ILE A 33 -9.20 -15.16 -2.87
C ILE A 33 -8.05 -14.97 -1.86
N GLU A 34 -7.25 -16.01 -1.64
CA GLU A 34 -6.14 -15.94 -0.70
C GLU A 34 -5.03 -15.01 -1.21
N THR A 35 -4.68 -15.14 -2.49
CA THR A 35 -3.64 -14.31 -3.13
C THR A 35 -4.08 -12.86 -3.25
N SER A 36 -5.35 -12.59 -3.58
CA SER A 36 -5.88 -11.21 -3.60
C SER A 36 -5.88 -10.56 -2.21
N ARG A 37 -6.23 -11.30 -1.14
CA ARG A 37 -6.12 -10.78 0.23
C ARG A 37 -4.68 -10.49 0.64
N ALA A 38 -3.74 -11.32 0.21
CA ALA A 38 -2.32 -11.10 0.45
C ALA A 38 -1.81 -9.83 -0.27
N MET A 39 -2.26 -9.60 -1.51
CA MET A 39 -1.98 -8.39 -2.28
C MET A 39 -2.53 -7.14 -1.60
N GLU A 40 -3.79 -7.17 -1.19
CA GLU A 40 -4.43 -6.05 -0.48
C GLU A 40 -3.72 -5.74 0.85
N ARG A 41 -3.28 -6.77 1.58
CA ARG A 41 -2.49 -6.57 2.80
C ARG A 41 -1.13 -5.93 2.51
N TYR A 42 -0.43 -6.41 1.48
CA TYR A 42 0.84 -5.83 1.05
C TYR A 42 0.67 -4.35 0.69
N ILE A 43 -0.31 -4.04 -0.18
CA ILE A 43 -0.62 -2.67 -0.60
C ILE A 43 -0.97 -1.79 0.60
N SER A 44 -1.78 -2.30 1.54
CA SER A 44 -2.21 -1.52 2.71
C SER A 44 -1.06 -1.19 3.67
N ASN A 45 0.02 -1.96 3.67
CA ASN A 45 1.13 -1.78 4.60
C ASN A 45 2.33 -1.08 3.95
N GLU A 46 2.63 -1.42 2.70
CA GLU A 46 3.79 -0.93 1.97
C GLU A 46 3.46 0.26 1.06
N PHE A 47 2.18 0.61 0.90
CA PHE A 47 1.69 1.69 0.03
C PHE A 47 2.08 1.57 -1.46
N THR A 48 2.67 0.43 -1.84
CA THR A 48 3.10 0.06 -3.19
C THR A 48 2.55 -1.32 -3.56
N ALA A 49 2.76 -1.75 -4.82
CA ALA A 49 2.37 -3.06 -5.30
C ALA A 49 3.60 -3.99 -5.47
N PRO A 50 3.48 -5.29 -5.19
CA PRO A 50 4.55 -6.25 -5.42
C PRO A 50 4.71 -6.52 -6.92
N ALA A 51 5.94 -6.42 -7.41
CA ALA A 51 6.24 -6.64 -8.82
C ALA A 51 6.17 -8.11 -9.27
N THR A 52 6.24 -9.06 -8.32
CA THR A 52 6.23 -10.50 -8.60
C THR A 52 5.58 -11.30 -7.48
N LEU A 53 5.23 -12.56 -7.77
CA LEU A 53 4.72 -13.49 -6.76
C LEU A 53 5.77 -13.77 -5.67
N GLY A 54 7.06 -13.76 -6.02
CA GLY A 54 8.16 -13.93 -5.06
C GLY A 54 8.20 -12.84 -4.00
N VAL A 55 7.97 -11.57 -4.39
CA VAL A 55 7.86 -10.45 -3.44
C VAL A 55 6.64 -10.63 -2.54
N LEU A 56 5.50 -11.02 -3.12
CA LEU A 56 4.26 -11.19 -2.37
C LEU A 56 4.32 -12.34 -1.35
N THR A 57 4.92 -13.48 -1.74
CA THR A 57 5.09 -14.67 -0.89
C THR A 57 6.16 -14.48 0.19
N GLY A 58 7.20 -13.69 -0.10
CA GLY A 58 8.25 -13.32 0.87
C GLY A 58 7.79 -12.32 1.93
N TYR A 59 6.63 -11.68 1.75
CA TYR A 59 6.11 -10.69 2.69
C TYR A 59 5.66 -11.31 4.02
N ALA A 60 6.05 -10.69 5.13
CA ALA A 60 5.67 -11.15 6.46
C ALA A 60 4.14 -11.17 6.61
N GLY A 61 3.59 -12.33 7.00
CA GLY A 61 2.14 -12.55 7.09
C GLY A 61 1.51 -13.20 5.87
N ASN A 62 2.23 -13.32 4.74
CA ASN A 62 1.78 -14.02 3.53
C ASN A 62 2.34 -15.44 3.42
N ALA A 63 2.90 -15.98 4.51
CA ALA A 63 3.40 -17.35 4.59
C ALA A 63 2.43 -18.44 4.08
N PRO A 64 1.09 -18.33 4.24
CA PRO A 64 0.16 -19.29 3.67
C PRO A 64 0.28 -19.49 2.15
N LEU A 65 0.71 -18.46 1.41
CA LEU A 65 0.90 -18.54 -0.05
C LEU A 65 1.99 -19.52 -0.48
N LEU A 66 2.93 -19.87 0.40
CA LEU A 66 3.99 -20.84 0.11
C LEU A 66 3.47 -22.27 -0.13
N SER A 67 2.22 -22.53 0.23
CA SER A 67 1.57 -23.83 0.06
C SER A 67 0.78 -23.96 -1.26
N LEU A 68 0.66 -22.88 -2.03
CA LEU A 68 -0.11 -22.83 -3.26
C LEU A 68 0.68 -23.38 -4.46
N ALA A 69 -0.04 -23.77 -5.52
CA ALA A 69 0.57 -24.13 -6.81
C ALA A 69 1.09 -22.88 -7.55
N THR A 70 2.25 -22.39 -7.13
CA THR A 70 2.82 -21.11 -7.60
C THR A 70 3.17 -21.08 -9.09
N ASP A 71 3.27 -22.22 -9.76
CA ASP A 71 3.57 -22.32 -11.20
C ASP A 71 2.42 -21.82 -12.10
N ARG A 72 1.23 -21.61 -11.53
CA ARG A 72 0.03 -21.17 -12.26
C ARG A 72 -0.45 -19.79 -11.87
N ILE A 73 0.17 -19.19 -10.86
CA ILE A 73 -0.17 -17.88 -10.33
C ILE A 73 0.87 -16.89 -10.85
N GLY A 74 0.40 -15.88 -11.56
CA GLY A 74 1.22 -14.74 -11.95
C GLY A 74 0.83 -13.50 -11.17
N VAL A 75 1.80 -12.62 -10.96
CA VAL A 75 1.63 -11.32 -10.33
C VAL A 75 2.44 -10.31 -11.13
N ALA A 76 1.82 -9.19 -11.46
CA ALA A 76 2.48 -8.05 -12.08
C ALA A 76 1.98 -6.75 -11.46
N SER A 77 2.84 -5.75 -11.47
CA SER A 77 2.46 -4.38 -11.16
C SER A 77 3.13 -3.42 -12.11
N VAL A 78 2.47 -2.30 -12.39
CA VAL A 78 3.02 -1.19 -13.16
C VAL A 78 2.80 0.10 -12.40
N GLU A 79 3.81 0.97 -12.43
CA GLU A 79 3.69 2.35 -11.98
C GLU A 79 3.01 3.18 -13.06
N LEU A 80 1.94 3.89 -12.69
CA LEU A 80 1.21 4.79 -13.55
C LEU A 80 1.19 6.17 -12.91
N ASP A 81 1.14 7.18 -13.75
CA ASP A 81 0.91 8.56 -13.35
C ASP A 81 -0.43 9.00 -13.90
N ASP A 82 -1.39 9.38 -13.06
CA ASP A 82 -2.66 9.96 -13.49
C ASP A 82 -3.05 11.15 -12.60
N VAL A 83 -3.60 12.20 -13.23
CA VAL A 83 -4.05 13.43 -12.58
C VAL A 83 -3.02 14.01 -11.59
N GLY A 84 -1.72 13.90 -11.89
CA GLY A 84 -0.65 14.46 -11.06
C GLY A 84 -0.22 13.58 -9.87
N LEU A 85 -0.63 12.31 -9.81
CA LEU A 85 -0.28 11.36 -8.76
C LEU A 85 0.29 10.08 -9.37
N ILE A 86 1.45 9.65 -8.87
CA ILE A 86 1.99 8.32 -9.14
C ILE A 86 1.28 7.28 -8.26
N TYR A 87 0.81 6.21 -8.87
CA TYR A 87 0.19 5.06 -8.20
C TYR A 87 0.57 3.76 -8.91
N PHE A 88 0.31 2.62 -8.26
CA PHE A 88 0.54 1.32 -8.87
C PHE A 88 -0.79 0.66 -9.25
N LYS A 89 -0.82 0.05 -10.44
CA LYS A 89 -1.84 -0.90 -10.85
C LYS A 89 -1.26 -2.30 -10.70
N ALA A 90 -1.97 -3.18 -10.02
CA ALA A 90 -1.54 -4.55 -9.76
C ALA A 90 -2.53 -5.56 -10.34
N LEU A 91 -2.00 -6.67 -10.83
CA LEU A 91 -2.76 -7.79 -11.36
C LEU A 91 -2.24 -9.09 -10.76
N ILE A 92 -3.18 -9.92 -10.33
CA ILE A 92 -2.94 -11.33 -10.03
C ILE A 92 -3.77 -12.12 -11.03
N TRP A 93 -3.19 -13.16 -11.61
CA TRP A 93 -3.91 -14.12 -12.42
C TRP A 93 -3.58 -15.54 -12.02
N HIS A 94 -4.55 -16.42 -12.23
CA HIS A 94 -4.40 -17.85 -12.07
C HIS A 94 -4.80 -18.51 -13.39
N LYS A 95 -3.85 -19.20 -14.02
CA LYS A 95 -4.09 -19.94 -15.26
C LYS A 95 -4.94 -21.16 -14.98
N ARG A 96 -5.92 -21.44 -15.83
CA ARG A 96 -6.61 -22.72 -15.79
C ARG A 96 -5.66 -23.88 -16.06
N TYR A 97 -5.99 -25.07 -15.56
CA TYR A 97 -5.15 -26.26 -15.73
C TYR A 97 -4.94 -26.69 -17.19
N ASP A 98 -5.87 -26.31 -18.08
CA ASP A 98 -5.88 -26.58 -19.51
C ASP A 98 -5.46 -25.37 -20.35
N SER A 99 -5.08 -24.26 -19.72
CA SER A 99 -4.62 -23.07 -20.41
C SER A 99 -3.20 -23.28 -20.94
N ALA A 100 -2.99 -22.89 -22.20
CA ALA A 100 -1.68 -22.88 -22.85
C ALA A 100 -1.01 -21.49 -22.82
N TYR A 101 -1.59 -20.51 -22.12
CA TYR A 101 -1.11 -19.13 -22.15
C TYR A 101 0.21 -18.94 -21.38
N ALA A 102 1.16 -18.27 -22.02
CA ALA A 102 2.35 -17.77 -21.34
C ALA A 102 1.96 -16.60 -20.41
N ASP A 103 2.81 -16.26 -19.44
CA ASP A 103 2.53 -15.13 -18.53
C ASP A 103 2.57 -13.80 -19.28
N GLU A 104 3.46 -13.69 -20.26
CA GLU A 104 3.62 -12.54 -21.14
C GLU A 104 2.33 -12.28 -21.93
N ASP A 105 1.69 -13.34 -22.43
CA ASP A 105 0.44 -13.24 -23.18
C ASP A 105 -0.70 -12.69 -22.32
N VAL A 106 -0.69 -12.91 -21.00
CA VAL A 106 -1.72 -12.35 -20.12
C VAL A 106 -1.62 -10.84 -20.11
N LEU A 107 -0.42 -10.28 -19.94
CA LEU A 107 -0.20 -8.84 -19.81
C LEU A 107 -0.36 -8.07 -21.12
N GLU A 108 -0.09 -8.73 -22.26
CA GLU A 108 -0.16 -8.13 -23.59
C GLU A 108 -1.55 -8.17 -24.23
N ASN A 109 -2.46 -9.01 -23.74
CA ASN A 109 -3.81 -9.15 -24.31
C ASN A 109 -4.88 -8.46 -23.45
N ASN A 110 -5.63 -7.54 -24.06
CA ASN A 110 -6.76 -6.86 -23.44
C ASN A 110 -8.08 -7.20 -24.15
N GLN A 111 -9.03 -7.79 -23.44
CA GLN A 111 -10.32 -8.19 -23.99
C GLN A 111 -11.34 -7.05 -24.14
N VAL A 112 -11.09 -5.88 -23.53
CA VAL A 112 -12.07 -4.78 -23.47
C VAL A 112 -11.57 -3.48 -24.10
N GLY A 113 -10.36 -3.45 -24.65
CA GLY A 113 -9.77 -2.25 -25.22
C GLY A 113 -8.47 -2.50 -25.96
N THR A 114 -7.84 -1.41 -26.39
CA THR A 114 -6.54 -1.42 -27.09
C THR A 114 -5.35 -1.22 -26.16
N ASN A 115 -5.59 -0.82 -24.91
CA ASN A 115 -4.53 -0.47 -23.99
C ASN A 115 -3.91 -1.73 -23.37
N LEU A 116 -2.60 -1.70 -23.13
CA LEU A 116 -1.87 -2.77 -22.45
C LEU A 116 -2.07 -2.71 -20.93
N PHE A 117 -1.71 -3.79 -20.21
CA PHE A 117 -1.68 -3.74 -18.75
C PHE A 117 -0.75 -2.61 -18.26
N SER A 118 0.34 -2.32 -18.97
CA SER A 118 1.29 -1.25 -18.62
C SER A 118 0.76 0.17 -18.81
N GLU A 119 -0.45 0.34 -19.35
CA GLU A 119 -1.00 1.64 -19.73
C GLU A 119 -2.20 2.03 -18.86
N GLN A 120 -2.57 3.30 -18.90
CA GLN A 120 -3.81 3.77 -18.27
C GLN A 120 -5.06 3.21 -18.99
N GLY A 121 -6.17 3.14 -18.26
CA GLY A 121 -7.48 2.77 -18.80
C GLY A 121 -7.93 1.35 -18.48
N ASP A 122 -9.05 0.97 -19.09
CA ASP A 122 -9.68 -0.33 -18.85
C ASP A 122 -8.83 -1.47 -19.40
N TYR A 123 -8.56 -2.44 -18.54
CA TYR A 123 -7.83 -3.65 -18.89
C TYR A 123 -8.58 -4.87 -18.36
N LYS A 124 -8.70 -5.88 -19.21
CA LYS A 124 -9.26 -7.18 -18.86
C LYS A 124 -8.39 -8.28 -19.46
N PRO A 125 -7.79 -9.15 -18.63
CA PRO A 125 -7.05 -10.32 -19.09
C PRO A 125 -7.87 -11.26 -20.00
N PRO A 126 -7.21 -12.20 -20.70
CA PRO A 126 -7.87 -13.29 -21.40
C PRO A 126 -8.91 -14.04 -20.55
N SER A 127 -9.94 -14.58 -21.21
CA SER A 127 -11.11 -15.20 -20.54
C SER A 127 -10.83 -16.57 -19.92
N ASP A 128 -9.66 -17.14 -20.18
CA ASP A 128 -9.22 -18.44 -19.68
C ASP A 128 -8.33 -18.33 -18.44
N VAL A 129 -8.17 -17.13 -17.88
CA VAL A 129 -7.54 -16.92 -16.56
C VAL A 129 -8.55 -16.37 -15.56
N TYR A 130 -8.44 -16.81 -14.31
CA TYR A 130 -9.05 -16.11 -13.18
C TYR A 130 -8.14 -14.95 -12.81
N TRP A 131 -8.69 -13.80 -12.48
CA TRP A 131 -7.87 -12.63 -12.19
C TRP A 131 -8.47 -11.72 -11.14
N TYR A 132 -7.59 -10.96 -10.51
CA TYR A 132 -7.90 -9.89 -9.58
C TYR A 132 -7.02 -8.69 -9.92
N GLN A 133 -7.65 -7.52 -10.09
CA GLN A 133 -6.95 -6.26 -10.33
C GLN A 133 -7.30 -5.27 -9.23
N THR A 134 -6.29 -4.50 -8.81
CA THR A 134 -6.45 -3.44 -7.82
C THR A 134 -5.48 -2.29 -8.13
N THR A 135 -5.66 -1.15 -7.49
CA THR A 135 -4.77 0.00 -7.58
C THR A 135 -4.47 0.57 -6.20
N THR A 136 -3.32 1.24 -6.06
CA THR A 136 -2.94 1.87 -4.77
C THR A 136 -3.66 3.20 -4.51
N ILE A 137 -4.43 3.74 -5.45
CA ILE A 137 -5.07 5.07 -5.35
C ILE A 137 -5.89 5.24 -4.07
N SER A 138 -6.75 4.27 -3.76
CA SER A 138 -7.58 4.28 -2.54
C SER A 138 -6.72 4.31 -1.28
N THR A 139 -5.69 3.48 -1.24
CA THR A 139 -4.75 3.37 -0.11
C THR A 139 -3.97 4.66 0.08
N LEU A 140 -3.47 5.26 -1.00
CA LEU A 140 -2.75 6.54 -0.98
C LEU A 140 -3.65 7.71 -0.53
N SER A 141 -4.91 7.75 -0.99
CA SER A 141 -5.89 8.74 -0.53
C SER A 141 -6.19 8.61 0.96
N ASN A 142 -6.34 7.37 1.44
CA ASN A 142 -6.53 7.08 2.86
C ASN A 142 -5.27 7.44 3.67
N LEU A 143 -4.07 7.14 3.17
CA LEU A 143 -2.80 7.52 3.78
C LEU A 143 -2.75 9.04 3.98
N ARG A 144 -2.97 9.82 2.92
CA ARG A 144 -2.98 11.29 2.99
C ARG A 144 -3.92 11.82 4.08
N THR A 145 -5.14 11.29 4.15
CA THR A 145 -6.14 11.70 5.13
C THR A 145 -5.70 11.37 6.56
N ARG A 146 -5.08 10.20 6.76
CA ARG A 146 -4.56 9.78 8.07
C ARG A 146 -3.36 10.61 8.50
N ILE A 147 -2.43 10.91 7.59
CA ILE A 147 -1.30 11.82 7.84
C ILE A 147 -1.85 13.18 8.26
N TYR A 148 -2.75 13.78 7.49
CA TYR A 148 -3.33 15.09 7.83
C TYR A 148 -3.97 15.11 9.23
N ARG A 149 -4.74 14.08 9.58
CA ARG A 149 -5.34 13.98 10.92
C ARG A 149 -4.28 13.86 12.02
N SER A 150 -3.26 13.03 11.80
CA SER A 150 -2.15 12.88 12.74
C SER A 150 -1.44 14.20 12.99
N LEU A 151 -1.19 14.97 11.93
CA LEU A 151 -0.58 16.30 12.03
C LEU A 151 -1.45 17.28 12.81
N ASP A 152 -2.77 17.25 12.62
CA ASP A 152 -3.71 18.09 13.36
C ASP A 152 -3.71 17.75 14.86
N GLU A 153 -3.62 16.47 15.21
CA GLU A 153 -3.45 16.01 16.59
C GLU A 153 -2.11 16.45 17.19
N THR A 154 -1.03 16.39 16.41
CA THR A 154 0.30 16.88 16.82
C THR A 154 0.28 18.38 17.09
N VAL A 155 -0.34 19.18 16.22
CA VAL A 155 -0.52 20.62 16.44
C VAL A 155 -1.25 20.90 17.75
N GLN A 156 -2.36 20.19 18.01
CA GLN A 156 -3.11 20.38 19.24
C GLN A 156 -2.23 20.14 20.49
N ARG A 157 -1.36 19.13 20.47
CA ARG A 157 -0.41 18.87 21.58
C ARG A 157 0.65 19.94 21.72
N LEU A 158 1.21 20.41 20.62
CA LEU A 158 2.22 21.48 20.62
C LEU A 158 1.65 22.77 21.21
N VAL A 159 0.45 23.18 20.78
CA VAL A 159 -0.17 24.44 21.20
C VAL A 159 -0.75 24.38 22.62
N TYR A 160 -1.31 23.23 23.04
CA TYR A 160 -1.96 23.10 24.36
C TYR A 160 -0.97 23.12 25.53
N SER A 161 0.31 22.81 25.30
CA SER A 161 1.29 22.59 26.36
C SER A 161 1.77 23.86 27.07
N SER A 162 1.90 24.99 26.37
CA SER A 162 2.58 26.17 26.90
C SER A 162 1.95 27.52 26.56
N ASN A 163 0.86 27.57 25.77
CA ASN A 163 0.35 28.81 25.13
C ASN A 163 1.42 29.58 24.33
N THR A 164 2.58 28.97 24.09
CA THR A 164 3.71 29.52 23.35
C THR A 164 4.13 28.52 22.28
N LEU A 165 4.67 29.01 21.16
CA LEU A 165 5.21 28.12 20.14
C LEU A 165 6.51 27.49 20.64
N PRO A 166 6.70 26.17 20.47
CA PRO A 166 7.98 25.52 20.71
C PRO A 166 9.07 26.10 19.80
N LEU A 167 10.12 26.64 20.40
CA LEU A 167 11.24 27.26 19.69
C LEU A 167 12.60 26.77 20.20
N THR A 168 12.64 25.93 21.23
CA THR A 168 13.90 25.42 21.77
C THR A 168 13.95 23.90 21.66
N THR A 169 14.98 23.38 21.01
CA THR A 169 15.20 21.92 20.91
C THR A 169 15.67 21.35 22.25
N SER A 170 15.62 20.02 22.38
CA SER A 170 16.17 19.28 23.53
C SER A 170 17.65 19.54 23.79
N ALA A 171 18.42 19.92 22.75
CA ALA A 171 19.82 20.32 22.86
C ALA A 171 20.02 21.78 23.31
N GLY A 172 18.92 22.53 23.54
CA GLY A 172 18.95 23.94 23.92
C GLY A 172 19.20 24.90 22.75
N VAL A 173 19.05 24.43 21.50
CA VAL A 173 19.19 25.28 20.31
C VAL A 173 17.88 26.01 20.06
N LYS A 174 17.95 27.34 19.94
CA LYS A 174 16.80 28.17 19.57
C LYS A 174 16.59 28.13 18.04
N LEU A 175 15.36 27.87 17.64
CA LEU A 175 14.89 27.92 16.25
C LEU A 175 14.52 29.37 15.90
N GLU A 176 14.95 29.81 14.73
CA GLU A 176 14.67 31.13 14.16
C GLU A 176 13.69 31.01 12.98
N PRO A 177 13.11 32.12 12.49
CA PRO A 177 12.27 32.10 11.30
C PRO A 177 12.94 31.43 10.10
N ASP A 178 12.15 30.65 9.36
CA ASP A 178 12.55 29.78 8.24
C ASP A 178 13.34 28.52 8.61
N ASP A 179 13.69 28.31 9.88
CA ASP A 179 14.27 27.05 10.32
C ASP A 179 13.28 25.90 10.16
N THR A 180 13.79 24.77 9.71
CA THR A 180 13.07 23.50 9.58
C THR A 180 13.85 22.43 10.32
N ILE A 181 13.15 21.63 11.12
CA ILE A 181 13.73 20.52 11.87
C ILE A 181 12.76 19.34 11.89
N ASP A 182 13.28 18.12 11.85
CA ASP A 182 12.46 16.94 12.11
C ASP A 182 12.13 16.88 13.61
N LEU A 183 10.88 16.58 13.96
CA LEU A 183 10.46 16.54 15.36
C LEU A 183 11.25 15.49 16.17
N VAL A 184 11.72 14.42 15.51
CA VAL A 184 12.60 13.40 16.12
C VAL A 184 13.91 14.02 16.61
N ASP A 185 14.50 14.92 15.82
CA ASP A 185 15.74 15.61 16.15
C ASP A 185 15.48 16.71 17.19
N ALA A 186 14.34 17.41 17.07
CA ALA A 186 13.94 18.43 18.03
C ALA A 186 13.86 17.87 19.46
N VAL A 187 13.34 16.64 19.63
CA VAL A 187 13.26 15.96 20.92
C VAL A 187 14.50 15.12 21.27
N GLY A 188 15.47 15.03 20.38
CA GLY A 188 16.72 14.28 20.59
C GLY A 188 16.56 12.75 20.53
N TYR A 189 15.54 12.25 19.84
CA TYR A 189 15.35 10.82 19.63
C TYR A 189 16.20 10.31 18.46
N THR A 190 17.00 9.27 18.69
CA THR A 190 17.96 8.74 17.70
C THR A 190 17.59 7.35 17.16
N GLY A 191 16.41 6.83 17.50
CA GLY A 191 15.94 5.53 17.02
C GLY A 191 15.15 5.65 15.72
N GLY A 192 14.67 4.52 15.19
CA GLY A 192 13.80 4.50 14.01
C GLY A 192 12.31 4.50 14.37
N PHE A 193 11.46 4.66 13.35
CA PHE A 193 10.01 4.55 13.45
C PHE A 193 9.55 3.25 14.14
N ASN A 194 10.02 2.10 13.64
CA ASN A 194 9.63 0.77 14.14
C ASN A 194 10.07 0.48 15.59
N SER A 195 11.03 1.25 16.12
CA SER A 195 11.52 1.11 17.49
C SER A 195 11.05 2.24 18.40
N CYS A 196 10.25 3.17 17.90
CA CYS A 196 9.83 4.34 18.68
C CYS A 196 8.85 3.92 19.77
N ILE A 197 9.25 4.14 21.03
CA ILE A 197 8.43 3.88 22.20
C ILE A 197 8.70 5.00 23.21
N GLY A 198 7.63 5.61 23.73
CA GLY A 198 7.72 6.57 24.83
C GLY A 198 6.99 7.88 24.58
N VAL A 199 7.26 8.82 25.48
CA VAL A 199 6.82 10.22 25.42
C VAL A 199 8.08 11.07 25.45
N PHE A 200 8.13 12.06 24.58
CA PHE A 200 9.24 12.97 24.38
C PHE A 200 8.79 14.40 24.62
N GLU A 201 9.69 15.28 25.00
CA GLU A 201 9.36 16.68 25.28
C GLU A 201 9.99 17.59 24.22
N PHE A 202 9.17 18.44 23.62
CA PHE A 202 9.62 19.53 22.75
C PHE A 202 9.18 20.86 23.36
N ASP A 203 10.10 21.56 24.03
CA ASP A 203 9.86 22.86 24.67
C ASP A 203 8.59 22.88 25.56
N GLY A 204 8.47 21.89 26.45
CA GLY A 204 7.32 21.69 27.33
C GLY A 204 6.15 20.90 26.71
N ALA A 205 6.13 20.68 25.38
CA ALA A 205 5.11 19.87 24.72
C ALA A 205 5.42 18.37 24.79
N ALA A 206 4.50 17.60 25.38
CA ALA A 206 4.61 16.14 25.42
C ALA A 206 4.15 15.51 24.09
N LEU A 207 5.11 14.98 23.33
CA LEU A 207 4.92 14.30 22.06
C LEU A 207 5.07 12.79 22.21
N THR A 208 4.34 12.05 21.40
CA THR A 208 4.42 10.59 21.30
C THR A 208 5.00 10.19 19.95
N CYS A 209 5.32 8.91 19.78
CA CYS A 209 5.88 8.41 18.51
C CYS A 209 5.01 8.69 17.27
N SER A 210 3.68 8.74 17.43
CA SER A 210 2.75 9.13 16.34
C SER A 210 2.78 10.62 16.01
N ASP A 211 3.39 11.44 16.86
CA ASP A 211 3.64 12.85 16.59
C ASP A 211 5.00 13.07 15.92
N LEU A 212 5.97 12.20 16.21
CA LEU A 212 7.33 12.30 15.65
C LEU A 212 7.43 11.71 14.23
N TYR A 213 6.63 10.69 13.95
CA TYR A 213 6.58 10.02 12.65
C TYR A 213 5.14 9.95 12.15
N ALA A 214 4.98 10.19 10.86
CA ALA A 214 3.77 9.86 10.14
C ALA A 214 3.55 8.35 10.14
N ILE A 215 2.34 7.95 9.78
CA ILE A 215 1.97 6.53 9.80
C ILE A 215 2.75 5.66 8.81
N ASP A 216 3.28 6.25 7.76
CA ASP A 216 4.16 5.59 6.80
C ASP A 216 5.64 5.58 7.23
N GLY A 217 5.93 6.05 8.44
CA GLY A 217 7.28 6.11 9.01
C GLY A 217 8.09 7.33 8.60
N THR A 218 7.52 8.22 7.77
CA THR A 218 8.18 9.48 7.40
C THR A 218 8.29 10.39 8.63
N PRO A 219 9.46 10.99 8.94
CA PRO A 219 9.58 11.97 10.02
C PRO A 219 8.62 13.15 9.82
N VAL A 220 7.96 13.57 10.90
CA VAL A 220 7.17 14.80 10.91
C VAL A 220 8.14 15.98 11.07
N GLN A 221 8.01 16.97 10.21
CA GLN A 221 8.84 18.16 10.20
C GLN A 221 8.10 19.32 10.85
N TYR A 222 8.87 20.16 11.53
CA TYR A 222 8.42 21.41 12.14
C TYR A 222 9.17 22.57 11.48
N ARG A 223 8.42 23.54 10.95
CA ARG A 223 8.99 24.75 10.35
C ARG A 223 8.47 25.99 11.04
N VAL A 224 9.41 26.85 11.43
CA VAL A 224 9.11 28.19 11.94
C VAL A 224 8.89 29.10 10.74
N LEU A 225 7.73 29.75 10.67
CA LEU A 225 7.40 30.71 9.60
C LEU A 225 7.72 32.14 10.04
N SER A 226 7.52 32.44 11.32
CA SER A 226 7.89 33.69 11.97
C SER A 226 7.96 33.50 13.48
N ASP A 227 8.33 34.54 14.23
CA ASP A 227 8.38 34.52 15.70
C ASP A 227 7.04 34.14 16.37
N SER A 228 5.93 34.21 15.64
CA SER A 228 4.59 33.90 16.13
C SER A 228 3.85 32.86 15.30
N GLN A 229 4.50 32.25 14.30
CA GLN A 229 3.87 31.24 13.44
C GLN A 229 4.78 30.06 13.16
N ALA A 230 4.22 28.86 13.22
CA ALA A 230 4.89 27.64 12.81
C ALA A 230 3.91 26.66 12.16
N VAL A 231 4.42 25.67 11.47
CA VAL A 231 3.63 24.63 10.83
C VAL A 231 4.33 23.29 10.99
N VAL A 232 3.54 22.21 11.12
CA VAL A 232 4.06 20.86 10.99
C VAL A 232 3.63 20.26 9.67
N TYR A 233 4.50 19.49 9.06
CA TYR A 233 4.21 18.87 7.78
C TYR A 233 5.01 17.58 7.59
N VAL A 234 4.61 16.81 6.59
CA VAL A 234 5.28 15.57 6.20
C VAL A 234 5.52 15.63 4.70
N GLU A 235 6.73 15.28 4.29
CA GLU A 235 7.13 15.05 2.90
C GLU A 235 7.10 13.55 2.60
N SER A 236 5.91 13.01 2.31
CA SER A 236 5.71 11.55 2.21
C SER A 236 6.30 10.99 0.92
N GLU A 237 7.24 10.05 1.03
CA GLU A 237 7.84 9.36 -0.12
C GLU A 237 6.85 8.44 -0.85
N ASN A 238 5.74 8.07 -0.22
CA ASN A 238 4.70 7.23 -0.82
C ASN A 238 3.71 8.02 -1.68
N LEU A 239 3.66 9.34 -1.51
CA LEU A 239 2.79 10.23 -2.27
C LEU A 239 3.66 11.08 -3.18
N LYS A 240 3.82 10.64 -4.43
CA LYS A 240 4.64 11.34 -5.42
C LYS A 240 3.80 11.94 -6.55
N ASN A 241 4.22 13.10 -7.03
CA ASN A 241 3.67 13.69 -8.24
C ASN A 241 4.26 13.03 -9.51
N SER A 242 3.75 13.40 -10.68
CA SER A 242 4.23 12.95 -12.00
C SER A 242 5.73 13.16 -12.26
N ALA A 243 6.37 14.10 -11.56
CA ALA A 243 7.81 14.36 -11.65
C ALA A 243 8.63 13.50 -10.68
N GLY A 244 7.99 12.67 -9.87
CA GLY A 244 8.63 11.85 -8.84
C GLY A 244 8.91 12.60 -7.53
N GLU A 245 8.41 13.83 -7.38
CA GLU A 245 8.60 14.65 -6.18
C GLU A 245 7.53 14.31 -5.14
N SER A 246 7.93 14.25 -3.87
CA SER A 246 7.05 13.96 -2.75
C SER A 246 6.05 15.08 -2.50
N PHE A 247 4.81 14.73 -2.15
CA PHE A 247 3.80 15.69 -1.73
C PHE A 247 4.07 16.15 -0.31
N LEU A 248 4.03 17.47 -0.12
CA LEU A 248 4.01 18.09 1.20
C LEU A 248 2.58 18.11 1.74
N ILE A 249 2.36 17.46 2.87
CA ILE A 249 1.09 17.48 3.61
C ILE A 249 1.28 18.34 4.83
N PHE A 250 0.66 19.52 4.84
CA PHE A 250 0.73 20.47 5.94
C PHE A 250 -0.46 20.34 6.89
N SER A 251 -0.21 20.57 8.18
CA SER A 251 -1.26 20.92 9.14
C SER A 251 -1.81 22.33 8.86
N HIS A 252 -2.76 22.77 9.68
CA HIS A 252 -3.02 24.20 9.82
C HIS A 252 -1.81 24.93 10.44
N ILE A 253 -1.69 26.23 10.13
CA ILE A 253 -0.65 27.09 10.70
C ILE A 253 -0.96 27.33 12.18
N MET A 254 0.01 27.00 13.03
CA MET A 254 0.00 27.37 14.44
C MET A 254 0.32 28.84 14.57
N THR A 255 -0.47 29.55 15.38
CA THR A 255 -0.22 30.95 15.71
C THR A 255 -0.18 31.10 17.22
N LYS A 256 0.83 31.81 17.74
CA LYS A 256 0.91 32.15 19.16
C LYS A 256 -0.32 32.99 19.55
N ALA A 257 -0.96 32.66 20.67
CA ALA A 257 -2.02 33.51 21.22
C ALA A 257 -1.40 34.78 21.83
N ASP A 258 -1.95 35.95 21.50
CA ASP A 258 -1.55 37.26 22.03
C ASP A 258 -1.79 37.39 23.55
#